data_AF-A0A831NHC7-F1
#
_entry.id   AF-A0A831NHC7-F1
#
_cell.length_a   1.000
_cell.length_b   1.000
_cell.length_c   1.000
_cell.angle_alpha   90.00
_cell.angle_beta   90.00
_cell.angle_gamma   90.00
#
_symmetry.space_group_name_H-M   'P 1'
#
loop_
_entity.id
_entity.type
_entity.pdbx_description
1 polymer ?
#
loop_
_entity_poly.entity_id
_entity_poly.type
_entity_poly.pdbx_seq_one_letter_code
_entity_poly.pdbx_strand_id
1 'polypeptide(L)'
;ALHTAPWNQEVKISPYFTLHKIEGDFTHFAFSECYDVIYFDAFAPEKQPEMWSLPLFDNLYRQMNPGGILTTYCAKGVVRRMLQAAGFTVERLPGPPGGKREILRATKERT
;
A
#
# COMPACT_ATOMS: atom_id res chain seq x y z
N ALA A 1 11.37 -16.99 -10.50
CA ALA A 1 10.25 -17.51 -9.69
C ALA A 1 9.14 -16.47 -9.54
N LEU A 2 9.38 -15.34 -8.85
CA LEU A 2 8.37 -14.28 -8.66
C LEU A 2 7.81 -13.71 -9.98
N HIS A 3 8.68 -13.20 -10.85
CA HIS A 3 8.24 -12.53 -12.09
C HIS A 3 7.52 -13.46 -13.07
N THR A 4 7.91 -14.75 -13.05
CA THR A 4 7.36 -15.80 -13.90
C THR A 4 6.14 -16.50 -13.28
N ALA A 5 5.72 -16.11 -12.07
CA ALA A 5 4.56 -16.70 -11.44
C ALA A 5 3.30 -16.38 -12.27
N PRO A 6 2.44 -17.37 -12.55
CA PRO A 6 1.15 -17.16 -13.20
C PRO A 6 0.27 -16.18 -12.42
N TRP A 7 -0.59 -15.47 -13.14
CA TRP A 7 -1.57 -14.56 -12.58
C TRP A 7 -2.77 -15.32 -11.99
N ASN A 8 -3.43 -14.69 -11.02
CA ASN A 8 -4.70 -15.10 -10.41
C ASN A 8 -4.67 -16.53 -9.82
N GLN A 9 -3.50 -16.98 -9.38
CA GLN A 9 -3.35 -18.21 -8.62
C GLN A 9 -2.33 -18.04 -7.49
N GLU A 10 -2.50 -18.83 -6.44
CA GLU A 10 -1.49 -18.99 -5.41
C GLU A 10 -0.32 -19.84 -5.93
N VAL A 11 0.89 -19.39 -5.64
CA VAL A 11 2.13 -20.08 -6.01
C VAL A 11 3.03 -20.13 -4.79
N LYS A 12 3.37 -21.34 -4.35
CA LYS A 12 4.38 -21.53 -3.31
C LYS A 12 5.77 -21.27 -3.89
N ILE A 13 6.38 -20.14 -3.52
CA ILE A 13 7.71 -19.72 -3.98
C ILE A 13 8.81 -20.37 -3.12
N SER A 14 8.56 -20.53 -1.83
CA SER A 14 9.43 -21.21 -0.87
C SER A 14 8.60 -21.88 0.25
N PRO A 15 9.20 -22.65 1.17
CA PRO A 15 8.47 -23.27 2.29
C PRO A 15 7.58 -22.30 3.10
N TYR A 16 7.99 -21.03 3.20
CA TYR A 16 7.35 -20.01 4.04
C TYR A 16 6.86 -18.79 3.25
N PHE A 17 6.80 -18.88 1.92
CA PHE A 17 6.37 -17.77 1.09
C PHE A 17 5.48 -18.24 -0.05
N THR A 18 4.22 -17.82 0.01
CA THR A 18 3.23 -17.99 -1.04
C THR A 18 2.97 -16.63 -1.69
N LEU A 19 2.97 -16.58 -3.01
CA LEU A 19 2.62 -15.41 -3.79
C LEU A 19 1.26 -15.62 -4.43
N HIS A 20 0.34 -14.66 -4.26
CA HIS A 20 -0.83 -14.50 -5.12
C HIS A 20 -0.65 -13.22 -5.93
N LYS A 21 -0.44 -13.37 -7.23
CA LYS A 21 -0.19 -12.27 -8.16
C LYS A 21 -1.46 -12.00 -8.94
N ILE A 22 -2.09 -10.84 -8.77
CA ILE A 22 -3.43 -10.55 -9.30
C ILE A 22 -3.34 -9.67 -10.54
N GLU A 23 -4.00 -10.06 -11.63
CA GLU A 23 -4.17 -9.25 -12.83
C GLU A 23 -5.51 -8.53 -12.77
N GLY A 24 -5.49 -7.22 -12.60
CA GLY A 24 -6.71 -6.43 -12.50
C GLY A 24 -6.46 -4.94 -12.32
N ASP A 25 -7.53 -4.17 -12.39
CA ASP A 25 -7.53 -2.75 -12.07
C ASP A 25 -7.72 -2.54 -10.57
N PHE A 26 -6.66 -2.07 -9.92
CA PHE A 26 -6.65 -1.83 -8.48
C PHE A 26 -7.69 -0.80 -8.03
N THR A 27 -8.08 0.14 -8.91
CA THR A 27 -9.08 1.16 -8.58
C THR A 27 -10.51 0.59 -8.49
N HIS A 28 -10.73 -0.60 -9.06
CA HIS A 28 -11.99 -1.33 -9.02
C HIS A 28 -11.87 -2.68 -8.29
N PHE A 29 -10.72 -2.96 -7.66
CA PHE A 29 -10.47 -4.25 -7.06
C PHE A 29 -11.26 -4.41 -5.74
N ALA A 30 -12.02 -5.49 -5.65
CA ALA A 30 -12.74 -5.87 -4.45
C ALA A 30 -11.84 -6.77 -3.58
N PHE A 31 -11.34 -6.21 -2.48
CA PHE A 31 -10.58 -6.97 -1.50
C PHE A 31 -11.51 -7.91 -0.72
N SER A 32 -11.10 -9.17 -0.57
CA SER A 32 -11.81 -10.17 0.24
C SER A 32 -11.15 -10.43 1.60
N GLU A 33 -9.92 -9.97 1.77
CA GLU A 33 -9.07 -10.23 2.95
C GLU A 33 -8.64 -8.93 3.62
N CYS A 34 -8.12 -9.06 4.85
CA CYS A 34 -7.43 -7.98 5.55
C CYS A 34 -5.91 -8.21 5.56
N TYR A 35 -5.15 -7.11 5.51
CA TYR A 35 -3.69 -7.14 5.39
C TYR A 35 -3.00 -6.49 6.59
N ASP A 36 -1.89 -7.09 7.03
CA ASP A 36 -1.04 -6.52 8.09
C ASP A 36 -0.08 -5.46 7.54
N VAL A 37 0.37 -5.61 6.29
CA VAL A 37 1.33 -4.71 5.66
C VAL A 37 0.93 -4.45 4.22
N ILE A 38 0.93 -3.17 3.83
CA ILE A 38 0.73 -2.71 2.46
C ILE A 38 1.98 -1.95 2.00
N TYR A 39 2.64 -2.45 0.96
CA TYR A 39 3.66 -1.72 0.22
C TYR A 39 2.99 -0.96 -0.92
N PHE A 40 2.76 0.34 -0.72
CA PHE A 40 2.06 1.17 -1.70
C PHE A 40 3.06 1.83 -2.66
N ASP A 41 3.29 1.15 -3.79
CA ASP A 41 4.30 1.50 -4.79
C ASP A 41 3.68 1.71 -6.18
N ALA A 42 2.80 2.71 -6.28
CA ALA A 42 2.26 3.17 -7.56
C ALA A 42 3.17 4.23 -8.20
N PHE A 43 2.96 4.52 -9.49
CA PHE A 43 3.63 5.67 -10.12
C PHE A 43 3.26 6.98 -9.41
N ALA A 44 4.12 7.99 -9.54
CA ALA A 44 3.95 9.26 -8.85
C ALA A 44 2.57 9.87 -9.12
N PRO A 45 1.99 10.64 -8.18
CA PRO A 45 0.65 11.22 -8.34
C PRO A 45 0.42 12.01 -9.63
N GLU A 46 1.46 12.62 -10.20
CA GLU A 46 1.37 13.36 -11.47
C GLU A 46 1.28 12.46 -12.70
N LYS A 47 1.69 11.19 -12.58
CA LYS A 47 1.68 10.21 -13.66
C LYS A 47 0.48 9.28 -13.60
N GLN A 48 0.01 8.97 -12.40
CA GLN A 48 -1.08 8.03 -12.17
C GLN A 48 -1.99 8.50 -11.03
N PRO A 49 -2.67 9.66 -11.18
CA PRO A 49 -3.42 10.32 -10.10
C PRO A 49 -4.55 9.47 -9.52
N GLU A 50 -5.16 8.59 -10.32
CA GLU A 50 -6.24 7.70 -9.93
C GLU A 50 -5.86 6.75 -8.78
N MET A 51 -4.57 6.41 -8.64
CA MET A 51 -4.06 5.61 -7.54
C MET A 51 -3.94 6.40 -6.23
N TRP A 52 -4.06 7.73 -6.26
CA TRP A 52 -3.83 8.62 -5.11
C TRP A 52 -5.10 9.38 -4.74
N SER A 53 -6.18 8.65 -4.49
CA SER A 53 -7.48 9.23 -4.13
C SER A 53 -7.87 8.87 -2.71
N LEU A 54 -8.64 9.76 -2.06
CA LEU A 54 -9.18 9.49 -0.72
C LEU A 54 -10.06 8.22 -0.70
N PRO A 55 -10.99 7.98 -1.65
CA PRO A 55 -11.80 6.76 -1.65
C PRO A 55 -10.96 5.47 -1.70
N LEU A 56 -9.84 5.50 -2.44
CA LEU A 56 -8.92 4.37 -2.48
C LEU A 56 -8.24 4.17 -1.11
N PHE A 57 -7.76 5.24 -0.47
CA PHE A 57 -7.16 5.13 0.86
C PHE A 57 -8.17 4.72 1.95
N ASP A 58 -9.42 5.16 1.87
CA ASP A 58 -10.51 4.70 2.74
C ASP A 58 -10.72 3.19 2.58
N ASN A 59 -10.67 2.70 1.34
CA ASN A 59 -10.78 1.27 1.07
C ASN A 59 -9.61 0.50 1.67
N LEU A 60 -8.37 0.98 1.49
CA LEU A 60 -7.19 0.35 2.08
C LEU A 60 -7.25 0.37 3.61
N TYR A 61 -7.69 1.46 4.23
CA TYR A 61 -7.86 1.53 5.68
C TYR A 61 -8.82 0.47 6.20
N ARG A 62 -9.95 0.26 5.53
CA ARG A 62 -10.92 -0.79 5.89
C ARG A 62 -10.32 -2.19 5.81
N GLN A 63 -9.51 -2.44 4.78
CA GLN A 63 -8.89 -3.75 4.51
C GLN A 63 -7.55 -3.97 5.21
N MET A 64 -7.22 -3.16 6.20
CA MET A 64 -6.06 -3.39 7.05
C MET A 64 -6.47 -3.89 8.42
N ASN A 65 -5.69 -4.81 8.97
CA ASN A 65 -5.85 -5.27 10.34
C ASN A 65 -5.52 -4.13 11.34
N PRO A 66 -6.11 -4.11 12.54
CA PRO A 66 -5.66 -3.24 13.62
C PRO A 66 -4.16 -3.43 13.89
N GLY A 67 -3.41 -2.34 13.95
CA GLY A 67 -1.95 -2.35 14.01
C GLY A 67 -1.24 -2.52 12.65
N GLY A 68 -1.99 -2.61 11.55
CA GLY A 68 -1.43 -2.76 10.21
C GLY A 68 -0.70 -1.51 9.72
N ILE A 69 0.27 -1.71 8.83
CA ILE A 69 1.18 -0.66 8.33
C ILE A 69 1.08 -0.52 6.81
N LEU A 70 0.81 0.69 6.33
CA LEU A 70 0.98 1.08 4.94
C LEU A 70 2.24 1.94 4.82
N THR A 71 3.09 1.63 3.86
CA THR A 71 4.29 2.43 3.57
C THR A 71 4.34 2.82 2.11
N THR A 72 4.83 4.03 1.83
CA THR A 72 5.02 4.52 0.46
C THR A 72 6.22 5.44 0.37
N TYR A 73 6.91 5.41 -0.78
CA TYR A 73 7.97 6.35 -1.07
C TYR A 73 7.45 7.80 -1.19
N CYS A 74 6.14 7.99 -1.43
CA CYS A 74 5.58 9.30 -1.75
C CYS A 74 5.35 10.15 -0.50
N ALA A 75 6.24 11.10 -0.23
CA ALA A 75 6.15 12.04 0.90
C ALA A 75 5.43 13.37 0.60
N LYS A 76 4.57 13.40 -0.42
CA LYS A 76 3.84 14.64 -0.77
C LYS A 76 2.81 15.00 0.29
N GLY A 77 2.72 16.30 0.59
CA GLY A 77 1.82 16.80 1.64
C GLY A 77 0.35 16.46 1.39
N VAL A 78 -0.09 16.41 0.13
CA VAL A 78 -1.45 16.00 -0.23
C VAL A 78 -1.71 14.52 0.08
N VAL A 79 -0.76 13.64 -0.21
CA VAL A 79 -0.86 12.21 0.09
C VAL A 79 -0.92 11.97 1.59
N ARG A 80 -0.06 12.65 2.36
CA ARG A 80 -0.12 12.61 3.83
C ARG A 80 -1.51 12.99 4.36
N ARG A 81 -2.09 14.09 3.87
CA ARG A 81 -3.42 14.54 4.31
C ARG A 81 -4.52 13.54 3.94
N MET A 82 -4.44 12.91 2.77
CA MET A 82 -5.42 11.88 2.38
C MET A 82 -5.33 10.64 3.25
N LEU A 83 -4.11 10.15 3.54
CA LEU A 83 -3.92 9.03 4.48
C LEU A 83 -4.46 9.37 5.88
N GLN A 84 -4.21 10.58 6.38
CA GLN A 84 -4.76 11.03 7.66
C GLN A 84 -6.30 11.12 7.62
N ALA A 85 -6.87 11.64 6.53
CA ALA A 85 -8.31 11.74 6.35
C ALA A 85 -8.99 10.35 6.29
N ALA A 86 -8.31 9.34 5.74
CA ALA A 86 -8.79 7.96 5.74
C ALA A 86 -8.75 7.28 7.12
N GLY A 87 -8.13 7.91 8.13
CA GLY A 87 -8.09 7.43 9.50
C GLY A 87 -6.74 6.86 9.95
N PHE A 88 -5.69 6.94 9.13
CA PHE A 88 -4.36 6.49 9.53
C PHE A 88 -3.65 7.52 10.43
N THR A 89 -2.89 7.03 11.41
CA THR A 89 -1.81 7.80 12.03
C THR A 89 -0.62 7.81 11.07
N VAL A 90 -0.14 8.99 10.67
CA VAL A 90 0.90 9.12 9.62
C VAL A 90 2.12 9.85 10.14
N GLU A 91 3.29 9.23 9.95
CA GLU A 91 4.60 9.80 10.25
C GLU A 91 5.48 9.90 9.00
N ARG A 92 6.46 10.82 9.07
CA ARG A 92 7.51 10.94 8.07
C ARG A 92 8.76 10.28 8.60
N LEU A 93 9.35 9.41 7.79
CA LEU A 93 10.61 8.75 8.11
C LEU A 93 11.70 9.25 7.16
N PRO A 94 12.98 9.26 7.59
CA PRO A 94 14.10 9.44 6.67
C PRO A 94 14.00 8.41 5.55
N GLY A 95 14.16 8.85 4.30
CA GLY A 95 14.25 7.92 3.18
C GLY A 95 15.62 7.24 3.09
N PRO A 96 15.79 6.31 2.14
CA PRO A 96 17.01 5.52 2.03
C PRO A 96 18.23 6.38 1.66
N PRO A 97 19.46 5.96 2.03
CA PRO A 97 20.69 6.66 1.67
C PRO A 97 20.79 6.91 0.16
N GLY A 98 21.11 8.14 -0.25
CA GLY A 98 21.21 8.52 -1.66
C GLY A 98 19.88 8.55 -2.43
N GLY A 99 18.76 8.30 -1.75
CA GLY A 99 17.43 8.28 -2.34
C GLY A 99 16.57 9.48 -1.95
N LYS A 100 15.27 9.25 -1.80
CA LYS A 100 14.33 10.29 -1.36
C LYS A 100 14.66 10.76 0.04
N ARG A 101 14.45 12.04 0.31
CA ARG A 101 14.70 12.63 1.63
C ARG A 101 13.77 12.06 2.70
N GLU A 102 12.52 11.84 2.36
CA GLU A 102 11.47 11.37 3.27
C GLU A 102 10.60 10.31 2.58
N ILE A 103 10.05 9.41 3.39
CA ILE A 103 8.98 8.46 3.03
C ILE A 103 7.85 8.56 4.06
N LEU A 104 6.68 8.01 3.76
CA LEU A 104 5.56 7.96 4.70
C LEU A 104 5.35 6.55 5.23
N ARG A 105 5.07 6.48 6.53
CA ARG A 105 4.48 5.30 7.18
C ARG A 105 3.13 5.71 7.77
N ALA A 106 2.11 4.92 7.48
CA ALA A 106 0.75 5.08 7.94
C ALA A 106 0.34 3.83 8.72
N THR A 107 -0.18 4.02 9.94
CA THR A 107 -0.54 2.94 10.86
C THR A 107 -2.03 3.01 11.17
N LYS A 108 -2.72 1.87 11.10
CA LYS A 108 -4.08 1.72 11.64
C LYS A 108 -3.97 1.40 13.12
N GLU A 109 -4.46 2.26 14.00
CA GLU A 109 -4.33 2.05 15.45
C GLU A 109 -5.00 0.74 15.91
N ARG A 110 -4.44 0.13 16.96
CA ARG A 110 -5.04 -1.02 17.63
C ARG A 110 -6.15 -0.49 18.54
N THR A 111 -7.38 -0.51 18.04
CA THR A 111 -8.57 -0.21 18.87
C THR A 111 -9.21 -1.50 19.36
#